data_AF-A0AAD4Z5G0-F1
#
_entry.id   AF-A0AAD4Z5G0-F1
#
_cell.length_a   1.000
_cell.length_b   1.000
_cell.length_c   1.000
_cell.angle_alpha   90.00
_cell.angle_beta   90.00
_cell.angle_gamma   90.00
#
_symmetry.space_group_name_H-M   'P 1'
#
loop_
_entity.id
_entity.type
_entity.pdbx_description
1 polymer ?
#
loop_
_entity_poly.entity_id
_entity_poly.type
_entity_poly.pdbx_seq_one_letter_code
_entity_poly.pdbx_strand_id
1 'polypeptide(L)'
;MKAKASSLLHFADEFKKLRTLYSSVGPPFAGVIASCVALMSKFESVELTHVYREKNVAANCLANWSLNMDLGVCYFDEAPVWISSILIDDLLGAVKPQMISVS
;
A
#
# COMPACT_ATOMS: atom_id res chain seq x y z
N MET A 1 -35.69 -10.74 -6.09
CA MET A 1 -34.51 -11.62 -6.14
C MET A 1 -33.66 -11.29 -7.36
N LYS A 2 -32.55 -10.54 -7.20
CA LYS A 2 -31.36 -10.53 -8.07
C LYS A 2 -30.42 -9.41 -7.62
N ALA A 3 -29.66 -9.68 -6.56
CA ALA A 3 -28.52 -8.86 -6.15
C ALA A 3 -27.60 -9.73 -5.30
N LYS A 4 -27.05 -10.80 -5.88
CA LYS A 4 -26.06 -11.66 -5.18
C LYS A 4 -24.94 -12.18 -6.08
N ALA A 5 -24.91 -11.78 -7.36
CA ALA A 5 -23.94 -12.27 -8.33
C ALA A 5 -22.87 -11.24 -8.73
N SER A 6 -23.08 -9.93 -8.54
CA SER A 6 -22.09 -8.91 -8.96
C SER A 6 -20.96 -8.69 -7.95
N SER A 7 -21.18 -8.97 -6.66
CA SER A 7 -20.17 -8.81 -5.60
C SER A 7 -19.05 -9.87 -5.68
N LEU A 8 -19.32 -11.05 -6.25
CA LEU A 8 -18.33 -12.13 -6.39
C LEU A 8 -17.37 -11.95 -7.58
N LEU A 9 -17.75 -11.15 -8.59
CA LEU A 9 -16.94 -10.93 -9.79
C LEU A 9 -15.83 -9.89 -9.56
N HIS A 10 -16.09 -8.83 -8.78
CA HIS A 10 -15.05 -7.87 -8.36
C HIS A 10 -14.01 -8.50 -7.44
N PHE A 11 -14.43 -9.46 -6.61
CA PHE A 11 -13.55 -10.16 -5.67
C PHE A 11 -12.51 -11.04 -6.39
N ALA A 12 -12.85 -11.63 -7.53
CA ALA A 12 -11.95 -12.50 -8.28
C ALA A 12 -10.85 -11.75 -9.05
N ASP A 13 -11.05 -10.46 -9.36
CA ASP A 13 -10.10 -9.65 -10.15
C ASP A 13 -8.95 -9.07 -9.32
N GLU A 14 -9.19 -8.70 -8.05
CA GLU A 14 -8.15 -8.21 -7.13
C GLU A 14 -7.16 -9.33 -6.73
N PHE A 15 -7.66 -10.55 -6.47
CA PHE A 15 -6.80 -11.72 -6.23
C PHE A 15 -6.02 -12.17 -7.49
N LYS A 16 -6.56 -11.92 -8.69
CA LYS A 16 -5.81 -12.13 -9.93
C LYS A 16 -4.65 -11.14 -10.06
N LYS A 17 -4.78 -9.86 -9.67
CA LYS A 17 -3.66 -8.90 -9.73
C LYS A 17 -2.47 -9.33 -8.88
N LEU A 18 -2.71 -9.78 -7.64
CA LEU A 18 -1.65 -10.26 -6.75
C LEU A 18 -1.02 -11.57 -7.23
N ARG A 19 -1.83 -12.48 -7.80
CA ARG A 19 -1.33 -13.72 -8.39
C ARG A 19 -0.60 -13.50 -9.71
N THR A 20 -1.01 -12.53 -10.51
CA THR A 20 -0.29 -12.10 -11.72
C THR A 20 1.01 -11.40 -11.33
N LEU A 21 1.02 -10.58 -10.26
CA LEU A 21 2.24 -10.05 -9.65
C LEU A 21 3.16 -11.19 -9.17
N TYR A 22 2.62 -12.19 -8.48
CA TYR A 22 3.37 -13.37 -8.02
C TYR A 22 4.00 -14.14 -9.19
N SER A 23 3.31 -14.25 -10.32
CA SER A 23 3.82 -14.90 -11.53
C SER A 23 4.79 -14.02 -12.35
N SER A 24 4.81 -12.69 -12.15
CA SER A 24 5.65 -11.75 -12.91
C SER A 24 6.84 -11.19 -12.13
N VAL A 25 6.79 -11.25 -10.80
CA VAL A 25 7.83 -10.76 -9.90
C VAL A 25 8.74 -11.92 -9.55
N GLY A 26 10.01 -11.81 -9.94
CA GLY A 26 11.00 -12.88 -9.71
C GLY A 26 11.24 -13.22 -8.23
N PRO A 27 12.15 -14.17 -7.95
CA PRO A 27 12.42 -14.71 -6.62
C PRO A 27 12.61 -13.71 -5.45
N PRO A 28 13.23 -12.51 -5.61
CA PRO A 28 13.57 -11.68 -4.44
C PRO A 28 12.38 -11.15 -3.63
N PHE A 29 11.15 -11.16 -4.17
CA PHE A 29 9.98 -10.63 -3.47
C PHE A 29 8.91 -11.68 -3.14
N ALA A 30 9.12 -12.93 -3.54
CA ALA A 30 8.16 -14.02 -3.33
C ALA A 30 7.83 -14.22 -1.83
N GLY A 31 8.83 -14.10 -0.96
CA GLY A 31 8.64 -14.25 0.49
C GLY A 31 7.77 -13.14 1.11
N VAL A 32 7.94 -11.90 0.65
CA VAL A 32 7.13 -10.75 1.10
C VAL A 32 5.69 -10.92 0.63
N ILE A 33 5.48 -11.27 -0.64
CA ILE A 33 4.14 -11.52 -1.20
C ILE A 33 3.44 -12.66 -0.45
N ALA A 34 4.12 -13.78 -0.21
CA ALA A 34 3.57 -14.90 0.55
C ALA A 34 3.16 -14.49 1.97
N SER A 35 3.96 -13.65 2.63
CA SER A 35 3.66 -13.12 3.96
C SER A 35 2.42 -12.22 3.94
N CYS A 36 2.27 -11.36 2.92
CA CYS A 36 1.06 -10.55 2.74
C CYS A 36 -0.19 -11.42 2.55
N VAL A 37 -0.10 -12.46 1.70
CA VAL A 37 -1.21 -13.41 1.49
C VAL A 37 -1.60 -14.11 2.79
N ALA A 38 -0.62 -14.58 3.55
CA ALA A 38 -0.84 -15.23 4.84
C ALA A 38 -1.39 -14.28 5.93
N LEU A 39 -1.10 -12.99 5.84
CA LEU A 39 -1.68 -11.97 6.73
C LEU A 39 -3.14 -11.70 6.35
N MET A 40 -3.43 -11.51 5.06
CA MET A 40 -4.77 -11.22 4.58
C MET A 40 -5.76 -12.35 4.88
N SER A 41 -5.31 -13.61 4.87
CA SER A 41 -6.17 -14.76 5.20
C SER A 41 -6.64 -14.80 6.67
N LYS A 42 -6.09 -13.94 7.54
CA LYS A 42 -6.51 -13.82 8.94
C LYS A 42 -7.73 -12.91 9.12
N PHE A 43 -8.17 -12.21 8.07
CA PHE A 43 -9.31 -11.29 8.12
C PHE A 43 -10.48 -11.87 7.32
N GLU A 44 -11.71 -11.58 7.75
CA GLU A 44 -12.93 -12.07 7.09
C GLU A 44 -13.08 -11.48 5.68
N SER A 45 -12.67 -10.22 5.50
CA SER A 45 -12.67 -9.52 4.22
C SER A 45 -11.50 -8.54 4.17
N VAL A 46 -10.81 -8.50 3.03
CA VAL A 46 -9.74 -7.54 2.74
C VAL A 46 -10.03 -6.94 1.37
N GLU A 47 -10.04 -5.61 1.31
CA GLU A 47 -10.09 -4.86 0.06
C GLU A 47 -8.69 -4.30 -0.22
N LEU A 48 -8.21 -4.54 -1.43
CA LEU A 48 -6.98 -3.93 -1.92
C LEU A 48 -7.34 -2.85 -2.91
N THR A 49 -6.82 -1.66 -2.68
CA THR A 49 -7.04 -0.50 -3.54
C THR A 49 -5.70 0.03 -4.01
N HIS A 50 -5.60 0.33 -5.31
CA HIS A 50 -4.43 1.01 -5.84
C HIS A 50 -4.43 2.48 -5.41
N VAL A 51 -3.36 2.92 -4.74
CA VAL A 51 -3.13 4.33 -4.39
C VAL A 51 -1.99 4.85 -5.26
N TYR A 52 -2.24 5.98 -5.94
CA TYR A 52 -1.23 6.67 -6.72
C TYR A 52 -0.10 7.18 -5.82
N ARG A 53 1.14 7.17 -6.31
CA ARG A 53 2.32 7.59 -5.54
C ARG A 53 2.20 9.02 -5.01
N GLU A 54 1.56 9.88 -5.77
CA GLU A 54 1.30 11.30 -5.46
C GLU A 54 0.31 11.49 -4.31
N LYS A 55 -0.41 10.43 -3.91
CA LYS A 55 -1.36 10.39 -2.79
C LYS A 55 -0.87 9.54 -1.61
N ASN A 56 0.37 9.08 -1.67
CA ASN A 56 0.99 8.27 -0.62
C ASN A 56 2.36 8.85 -0.23
N VAL A 57 2.40 10.17 -0.13
CA VAL A 57 3.64 10.93 0.10
C VAL A 57 4.16 10.67 1.51
N ALA A 58 3.28 10.57 2.51
CA ALA A 58 3.65 10.29 3.89
C ALA A 58 4.38 8.94 4.03
N ALA A 59 3.87 7.88 3.39
CA ALA A 59 4.55 6.58 3.41
C ALA A 59 5.92 6.64 2.73
N ASN A 60 6.04 7.36 1.61
CA ASN A 60 7.33 7.57 0.94
C ASN A 60 8.32 8.36 1.81
N CYS A 61 7.86 9.41 2.51
CA CYS A 61 8.69 10.17 3.44
C CYS A 61 9.17 9.31 4.62
N LEU A 62 8.29 8.50 5.23
CA LEU A 62 8.66 7.59 6.31
C LEU A 62 9.63 6.49 5.85
N ALA A 63 9.42 5.93 4.65
CA ALA A 63 10.32 4.92 4.09
C ALA A 63 11.72 5.48 3.78
N ASN A 64 11.82 6.74 3.34
CA ASN A 64 13.12 7.39 3.14
C ASN A 64 13.77 7.76 4.48
N TRP A 65 12.98 8.18 5.46
CA TRP A 65 13.49 8.52 6.78
C TRP A 65 14.03 7.30 7.53
N SER A 66 13.38 6.13 7.38
CA SER A 66 13.81 4.88 8.02
C SER A 66 15.21 4.41 7.58
N LEU A 67 15.72 4.85 6.43
CA LEU A 67 17.09 4.59 6.00
C LEU A 67 18.15 5.20 6.93
N ASN A 68 17.75 6.20 7.73
CA ASN A 68 18.61 6.86 8.71
C ASN A 68 18.36 6.35 10.14
N MET A 69 17.52 5.32 10.31
CA MET A 69 17.20 4.73 11.60
C MET A 69 17.98 3.42 11.79
N ASP A 70 18.20 3.05 13.04
CA ASP A 70 18.77 1.75 13.37
C ASP A 70 17.85 0.61 12.94
N LEU A 71 18.45 -0.56 12.66
CA LEU A 71 17.70 -1.76 12.33
C LEU A 71 16.72 -2.12 13.46
N GLY A 72 15.45 -2.32 13.10
CA GLY A 72 14.41 -2.64 14.05
C GLY A 72 13.03 -2.26 13.51
N VAL A 73 12.05 -2.24 14.41
CA VAL A 73 10.72 -1.73 14.12
C VAL A 73 10.45 -0.53 15.02
N CYS A 74 10.00 0.56 14.43
CA CYS A 74 9.60 1.77 15.15
C CYS A 74 8.10 1.97 15.00
N TYR A 75 7.42 2.20 16.12
CA TYR A 75 5.99 2.47 16.18
C TYR A 75 5.78 3.89 16.71
N PHE A 76 4.81 4.58 16.13
CA PHE A 76 4.40 5.92 16.56
C PHE A 76 2.94 5.86 16.96
N ASP A 77 2.64 6.23 18.21
CA ASP A 77 1.25 6.37 18.67
C ASP A 77 0.58 7.57 17.99
N GLU A 78 1.37 8.60 17.66
CA GLU A 78 0.93 9.82 16.98
C GLU A 78 1.89 10.18 15.83
N ALA A 79 1.37 10.82 14.78
CA ALA A 79 2.19 11.21 13.64
C ALA A 79 3.31 12.20 14.06
N PRO A 80 4.58 11.95 13.69
CA PRO A 80 5.66 12.90 13.94
C PRO A 80 5.32 14.30 13.41
N VAL A 81 5.61 15.35 14.20
CA VAL A 81 5.22 16.74 13.89
C VAL A 81 5.61 17.18 12.47
N TRP A 82 6.76 16.73 11.99
CA TRP A 82 7.28 17.09 10.67
C TRP A 82 6.50 16.49 9.50
N ILE A 83 5.74 15.40 9.73
CA ILE A 83 4.96 14.72 8.68
C ILE A 83 3.45 14.94 8.81
N SER A 84 2.98 15.50 9.92
CA SER A 84 1.54 15.61 10.21
C SER A 84 0.76 16.31 9.10
N SER A 85 1.28 17.40 8.52
CA SER A 85 0.62 18.11 7.43
C SER A 85 0.52 17.29 6.14
N ILE A 86 1.56 16.51 5.82
CA ILE A 86 1.59 15.61 4.66
C ILE A 86 0.59 14.47 4.86
N LEU A 87 0.50 13.93 6.07
CA LEU A 87 -0.47 12.88 6.40
C LEU A 87 -1.91 13.36 6.22
N ILE A 88 -2.22 14.59 6.64
CA ILE A 88 -3.53 15.20 6.42
C ILE A 88 -3.81 15.38 4.92
N ASP A 89 -2.83 15.84 4.15
CA ASP A 89 -2.98 16.01 2.69
C ASP A 89 -3.25 14.66 1.99
N ASP A 90 -2.51 13.60 2.35
CA ASP A 90 -2.72 12.24 1.83
C ASP A 90 -4.13 11.72 2.20
N LEU A 91 -4.57 11.93 3.45
CA LEU A 91 -5.91 11.55 3.92
C LEU A 91 -7.03 12.25 3.15
N LEU A 92 -6.83 13.54 2.82
CA LEU A 92 -7.77 14.32 2.00
C LEU A 92 -7.65 14.01 0.50
N GLY A 93 -6.67 13.18 0.10
CA GLY A 93 -6.40 12.85 -1.29
C GLY A 93 -5.90 14.04 -2.12
N ALA A 94 -5.32 15.05 -1.46
CA ALA A 94 -4.78 16.24 -2.10
C ALA A 94 -3.57 15.84 -2.96
N VAL A 95 -3.65 16.13 -4.26
CA VAL A 95 -2.57 15.79 -5.20
C VAL A 95 -1.60 16.96 -5.27
N LYS A 96 -0.35 16.75 -4.85
CA LYS A 96 0.75 17.68 -5.10
C LYS A 96 1.49 17.24 -6.36
N PRO A 97 1.66 18.12 -7.37
CA PRO A 97 2.48 17.81 -8.54
C PRO A 97 3.90 17.48 -8.08
N GLN A 98 4.38 16.28 -8.42
CA GLN A 98 5.80 15.96 -8.26
C GLN A 98 6.55 16.48 -9.49
N MET A 99 7.55 17.33 -9.26
CA MET A 99 8.46 17.72 -10.32
C MET A 99 9.40 16.54 -10.59
N ILE A 100 9.18 15.85 -11.70
CA ILE A 100 10.05 14.76 -12.14
C ILE A 100 11.20 15.41 -12.91
N SER A 101 12.40 15.42 -12.32
CA SER A 101 13.60 15.78 -13.08
C SER A 101 13.91 14.65 -14.06
N VAL A 102 13.89 14.96 -15.35
CA VAL A 102 14.39 14.07 -16.39
C VAL A 102 15.88 14.36 -16.51
N SER A 103 16.70 13.50 -15.94
CA SER A 103 18.17 13.50 -16.08
C SER A 103 18.59 12.70 -17.29
#